data_AF-A0A651ETA8-F1
#
_entry.id   AF-A0A651ETA8-F1
#
_cell.length_a   1.000
_cell.length_b   1.000
_cell.length_c   1.000
_cell.angle_alpha   90.00
_cell.angle_beta   90.00
_cell.angle_gamma   90.00
#
_symmetry.space_group_name_H-M   'P 1'
#
loop_
_entity.id
_entity.type
_entity.pdbx_description
1 polymer ?
#
loop_
_entity_poly.entity_id
_entity_poly.type
_entity_poly.pdbx_seq_one_letter_code
_entity_poly.pdbx_strand_id
1 'polypeptide(L)'
;MAGGTLFPPENQTYFIEARDAIVGAIAAAGSTNQAAILEHLPEHTLSYFDRIGRSLREGEVMELSRDGEAAPARLTKETRRTLVLASSKARAFSEETTVRGVVPEADQDNMTFQVQLPDGRKLPVTMSEPHIDTILKAFNGYRDGLRVLLQGVARTTRTGRLERIESIEHMSLLDPLDIAARLDELKELQDGWLEGVGRAPSADGLDWLSSAFDAYFPDGLPLPYLYPTEDGDVRAEWSLGGVEASADVDLTSRVASWHELDLATDAEYARQLNLSSEEDWAWLIDRVRSGMLA
;
A
#
# COMPACT_ATOMS: atom_id res chain seq x y z
N MET A 1 -11.06 -16.14 44.72
CA MET A 1 -11.17 -15.03 43.75
C MET A 1 -11.96 -15.56 42.57
N ALA A 2 -13.27 -15.35 42.57
CA ALA A 2 -14.17 -15.87 41.53
C ALA A 2 -14.08 -14.95 40.30
N GLY A 3 -13.37 -15.41 39.26
CA GLY A 3 -13.44 -14.78 37.94
C GLY A 3 -14.81 -15.06 37.34
N GLY A 4 -15.64 -14.03 37.19
CA GLY A 4 -16.92 -14.16 36.50
C GLY A 4 -16.68 -14.64 35.07
N THR A 5 -17.26 -15.78 34.71
CA THR A 5 -17.21 -16.29 33.34
C THR A 5 -18.11 -15.44 32.46
N LEU A 6 -17.61 -15.04 31.27
CA LEU A 6 -18.38 -14.28 30.27
C LEU A 6 -19.62 -15.05 29.75
N PHE A 7 -19.69 -16.36 30.02
CA PHE A 7 -20.76 -17.25 29.60
C PHE A 7 -21.37 -17.98 30.81
N PRO A 8 -22.68 -18.30 30.76
CA PRO A 8 -23.32 -19.19 31.71
C PRO A 8 -22.59 -20.55 31.77
N PRO A 9 -22.46 -21.19 32.95
CA PRO A 9 -21.74 -22.46 33.10
C PRO A 9 -22.21 -23.56 32.14
N GLU A 10 -23.51 -23.62 31.84
CA GLU A 10 -24.12 -24.55 30.89
C GLU A 10 -23.62 -24.39 29.45
N ASN A 11 -23.08 -23.22 29.08
CA ASN A 11 -22.59 -22.92 27.74
C ASN A 11 -21.06 -22.97 27.62
N GLN A 12 -20.36 -23.26 28.72
CA GLN A 12 -18.90 -23.24 28.75
C GLN A 12 -18.29 -24.29 27.81
N THR A 13 -18.92 -25.47 27.68
CA THR A 13 -18.49 -26.51 26.74
C THR A 13 -18.58 -26.05 25.29
N TYR A 14 -19.71 -25.45 24.89
CA TYR A 14 -19.88 -24.93 23.53
C TYR A 14 -18.88 -23.82 23.18
N PHE A 15 -18.53 -22.98 24.16
CA PHE A 15 -17.50 -21.97 23.97
C PHE A 15 -16.13 -22.61 23.68
N ILE A 16 -15.74 -23.64 24.43
CA ILE A 16 -14.48 -24.36 24.23
C ILE A 16 -14.47 -25.05 22.87
N GLU A 17 -15.54 -25.76 22.51
CA GLU A 17 -15.66 -26.42 21.21
C GLU A 17 -15.61 -25.41 20.05
N ALA A 18 -16.31 -24.27 20.17
CA ALA A 18 -16.30 -23.22 19.15
C ALA A 18 -14.90 -22.60 18.99
N ARG A 19 -14.22 -22.31 20.11
CA ARG A 19 -12.82 -21.86 20.09
C ARG A 19 -11.94 -22.88 19.38
N ASP A 20 -12.05 -24.15 19.74
CA ASP A 20 -11.19 -25.20 19.20
C ASP A 20 -11.46 -25.44 17.70
N ALA A 21 -12.71 -25.32 17.27
CA ALA A 21 -13.10 -25.36 15.86
C ALA A 21 -12.50 -24.18 15.07
N ILE A 22 -12.54 -22.95 15.62
CA ILE A 22 -11.91 -21.77 15.01
C ILE A 22 -10.40 -21.98 14.85
N VAL A 23 -9.71 -22.40 15.91
CA VAL A 23 -8.26 -22.65 15.85
C VAL A 23 -7.92 -23.77 14.86
N GLY A 24 -8.73 -24.84 14.84
CA GLY A 24 -8.57 -25.94 13.87
C GLY A 24 -8.71 -25.50 12.42
N ALA A 25 -9.71 -24.68 12.11
CA ALA A 25 -9.89 -24.14 10.78
C ALA A 25 -8.69 -23.26 10.35
N ILE A 26 -8.18 -22.41 11.24
CA ILE A 26 -7.00 -21.56 10.96
C ILE A 26 -5.77 -22.43 10.70
N ALA A 27 -5.54 -23.46 11.52
CA ALA A 27 -4.43 -24.39 11.31
C ALA A 27 -4.56 -25.14 9.96
N ALA A 28 -5.76 -25.60 9.62
CA ALA A 28 -6.04 -26.25 8.34
C ALA A 28 -5.79 -25.32 7.14
N ALA A 29 -6.15 -24.04 7.25
CA ALA A 29 -5.92 -23.04 6.19
C ALA A 29 -4.44 -22.75 5.93
N GLY A 30 -3.59 -22.85 6.96
CA GLY A 30 -2.13 -22.76 6.83
C GLY A 30 -1.47 -24.06 6.34
N SER A 31 -2.23 -25.14 6.17
CA SER A 31 -1.72 -26.44 5.73
C SER A 31 -1.96 -26.67 4.23
N THR A 32 -1.29 -27.69 3.68
CA THR A 32 -1.51 -28.12 2.28
C THR A 32 -2.91 -28.71 2.04
N ASN A 33 -3.62 -29.12 3.11
CA ASN A 33 -4.95 -29.73 3.00
C ASN A 33 -6.06 -28.74 3.39
N GLN A 34 -6.29 -27.74 2.53
CA GLN A 34 -7.32 -26.71 2.75
C GLN A 34 -8.76 -27.27 2.75
N ALA A 35 -8.99 -28.48 2.23
CA ALA A 35 -10.29 -29.13 2.31
C ALA A 35 -10.72 -29.43 3.77
N ALA A 36 -9.75 -29.58 4.68
CA ALA A 36 -10.00 -29.82 6.10
C ALA A 36 -10.60 -28.61 6.83
N ILE A 37 -10.62 -27.42 6.22
CA ILE A 37 -11.28 -26.23 6.81
C ILE A 37 -12.75 -26.52 7.14
N LEU A 38 -13.46 -27.19 6.22
CA LEU A 38 -14.88 -27.50 6.36
C LEU A 38 -15.16 -28.66 7.33
N GLU A 39 -14.14 -29.41 7.73
CA GLU A 39 -14.25 -30.42 8.79
C GLU A 39 -14.33 -29.75 10.18
N HIS A 40 -13.77 -28.55 10.31
CA HIS A 40 -13.76 -27.78 11.55
C HIS A 40 -14.89 -26.76 11.64
N LEU A 41 -15.15 -26.01 10.56
CA LEU A 41 -16.16 -24.95 10.55
C LEU A 41 -17.13 -25.08 9.38
N PRO A 42 -18.44 -24.88 9.61
CA PRO A 42 -19.40 -24.89 8.52
C PRO A 42 -19.19 -23.69 7.59
N GLU A 43 -19.53 -23.85 6.32
CA GLU A 43 -19.21 -22.87 5.28
C GLU A 43 -19.73 -21.45 5.57
N HIS A 44 -20.91 -21.33 6.15
CA HIS A 44 -21.55 -20.03 6.42
C HIS A 44 -20.81 -19.21 7.48
N THR A 45 -20.02 -19.84 8.37
CA THR A 45 -19.25 -19.12 9.39
C THR A 45 -17.91 -18.60 8.87
N LEU A 46 -17.43 -19.09 7.72
CA LEU A 46 -16.15 -18.66 7.16
C LEU A 46 -16.13 -17.18 6.78
N SER A 47 -17.30 -16.62 6.42
CA SER A 47 -17.44 -15.18 6.12
C SER A 47 -17.11 -14.26 7.31
N TYR A 48 -17.16 -14.75 8.56
CA TYR A 48 -16.80 -13.95 9.73
C TYR A 48 -15.29 -13.64 9.81
N PHE A 49 -14.44 -14.45 9.16
CA PHE A 49 -12.99 -14.16 9.05
C PHE A 49 -12.70 -12.93 8.19
N ASP A 50 -13.70 -12.39 7.49
CA ASP A 50 -13.56 -11.12 6.77
C ASP A 50 -13.33 -9.94 7.73
N ARG A 51 -13.76 -10.07 8.99
CA ARG A 51 -13.63 -9.05 10.04
C ARG A 51 -12.42 -9.25 10.95
N ILE A 52 -11.93 -10.49 11.09
CA ILE A 52 -10.88 -10.85 12.04
C ILE A 52 -9.52 -10.80 11.33
N GLY A 53 -8.53 -10.13 11.93
CA GLY A 53 -7.19 -10.05 11.36
C GLY A 53 -7.11 -9.24 10.06
N ARG A 54 -8.13 -8.40 9.79
CA ARG A 54 -8.17 -7.53 8.60
C ARG A 54 -7.04 -6.49 8.60
N SER A 55 -6.61 -6.07 9.79
CA SER A 55 -5.54 -5.10 10.02
C SER A 55 -4.14 -5.69 10.10
N LEU A 56 -3.99 -7.01 9.88
CA LEU A 56 -2.68 -7.63 9.85
C LEU A 56 -1.92 -7.12 8.63
N ARG A 57 -0.71 -6.60 8.84
CA ARG A 57 0.22 -6.17 7.78
C ARG A 57 0.99 -7.38 7.23
N GLU A 58 1.75 -7.15 6.15
CA GLU A 58 2.66 -8.19 5.63
C GLU A 58 3.66 -8.64 6.70
N GLY A 59 3.81 -9.94 6.88
CA GLY A 59 4.67 -10.54 7.91
C GLY A 59 4.10 -10.52 9.34
N GLU A 60 2.97 -9.85 9.60
CA GLU A 60 2.29 -9.91 10.89
C GLU A 60 1.49 -11.21 11.04
N VAL A 61 1.49 -11.76 12.25
CA VAL A 61 0.83 -13.03 12.56
C VAL A 61 0.11 -12.93 13.89
N MET A 62 -1.13 -13.41 13.92
CA MET A 62 -1.84 -13.70 15.16
C MET A 62 -1.73 -15.20 15.46
N GLU A 63 -1.14 -15.54 16.61
CA GLU A 63 -0.97 -16.92 17.04
C GLU A 63 -2.04 -17.33 18.05
N LEU A 64 -2.70 -18.45 17.78
CA LEU A 64 -3.78 -19.00 18.60
C LEU A 64 -3.42 -20.44 18.98
N SER A 65 -3.24 -20.66 20.28
CA SER A 65 -2.86 -21.96 20.84
C SER A 65 -4.06 -22.71 21.40
N ARG A 66 -4.03 -24.04 21.27
CA ARG A 66 -4.91 -24.97 21.99
C ARG A 66 -4.12 -25.71 23.07
N ASP A 67 -4.76 -25.97 24.20
CA ASP A 67 -4.15 -26.74 25.27
C ASP A 67 -3.82 -28.15 24.77
N GLY A 68 -2.53 -28.53 24.84
CA GLY A 68 -2.06 -29.85 24.43
C GLY A 68 -1.62 -29.97 22.96
N GLU A 69 -1.73 -28.93 22.13
CA GLU A 69 -1.14 -28.90 20.79
C GLU A 69 0.29 -28.36 20.81
N ALA A 70 1.18 -28.98 20.03
CA ALA A 70 2.60 -28.62 19.99
C ALA A 70 2.91 -27.34 19.18
N ALA A 71 2.01 -26.95 18.27
CA ALA A 71 2.20 -25.77 17.40
C ALA A 71 0.94 -24.90 17.38
N PRO A 72 1.07 -23.57 17.51
CA PRO A 72 -0.07 -22.66 17.43
C PRO A 72 -0.60 -22.53 15.99
N ALA A 73 -1.90 -22.29 15.86
CA ALA A 73 -2.48 -21.87 14.58
C ALA A 73 -2.07 -20.43 14.30
N ARG A 74 -1.70 -20.14 13.05
CA ARG A 74 -1.17 -18.84 12.63
C ARG A 74 -2.14 -18.17 11.66
N LEU A 75 -2.83 -17.13 12.12
CA LEU A 75 -3.65 -16.29 11.27
C LEU A 75 -2.78 -15.19 10.66
N THR A 76 -2.60 -15.27 9.36
CA THR A 76 -1.90 -14.29 8.49
C THR A 76 -2.89 -13.75 7.48
N LYS A 77 -2.49 -12.78 6.65
CA LYS A 77 -3.33 -12.34 5.52
C LYS A 77 -3.69 -13.49 4.58
N GLU A 78 -2.73 -14.35 4.27
CA GLU A 78 -2.89 -15.49 3.37
C GLU A 78 -3.83 -16.54 3.94
N THR A 79 -3.65 -16.93 5.21
CA THR A 79 -4.51 -17.93 5.84
C THR A 79 -5.93 -17.38 6.04
N ARG A 80 -6.07 -16.10 6.38
CA ARG A 80 -7.38 -15.40 6.41
C ARG A 80 -8.07 -15.42 5.06
N ARG A 81 -7.37 -15.02 3.99
CA ARG A 81 -7.91 -15.05 2.62
C ARG A 81 -8.35 -16.46 2.23
N THR A 82 -7.55 -17.46 2.57
CA THR A 82 -7.87 -18.88 2.34
C THR A 82 -9.15 -19.29 3.07
N LEU A 83 -9.31 -18.92 4.34
CA LEU A 83 -10.52 -19.20 5.13
C LEU A 83 -11.76 -18.59 4.50
N VAL A 84 -11.73 -17.29 4.15
CA VAL A 84 -12.88 -16.60 3.57
C VAL A 84 -13.25 -17.23 2.21
N LEU A 85 -12.26 -17.53 1.38
CA LEU A 85 -12.46 -18.09 0.03
C LEU A 85 -12.76 -19.59 0.01
N ALA A 86 -12.60 -20.31 1.12
CA ALA A 86 -13.04 -21.69 1.25
C ALA A 86 -14.58 -21.81 1.23
N SER A 87 -15.31 -20.71 1.47
CA SER A 87 -16.74 -20.67 1.17
C SER A 87 -16.99 -20.57 -0.33
N SER A 88 -17.74 -21.52 -0.89
CA SER A 88 -18.28 -21.50 -2.25
C SER A 88 -19.13 -20.26 -2.57
N LYS A 89 -19.71 -19.62 -1.54
CA LYS A 89 -20.50 -18.39 -1.68
C LYS A 89 -19.65 -17.12 -1.68
N ALA A 90 -18.42 -17.17 -1.18
CA ALA A 90 -17.53 -16.02 -1.13
C ALA A 90 -16.92 -15.74 -2.51
N ARG A 91 -17.32 -14.64 -3.14
CA ARG A 91 -16.76 -14.17 -4.42
C ARG A 91 -15.72 -13.06 -4.25
N ALA A 92 -15.72 -12.44 -3.08
CA ALA A 92 -14.87 -11.33 -2.70
C ALA A 92 -14.59 -11.39 -1.20
N PHE A 93 -13.56 -10.69 -0.78
CA PHE A 93 -13.15 -10.52 0.61
C PHE A 93 -12.72 -9.06 0.82
N SER A 94 -12.68 -8.63 2.07
CA SER A 94 -12.33 -7.26 2.46
C SER A 94 -10.92 -7.23 3.03
N GLU A 95 -10.14 -6.22 2.69
CA GLU A 95 -8.78 -6.03 3.19
C GLU A 95 -8.44 -4.54 3.33
N GLU A 96 -7.53 -4.23 4.24
CA GLU A 96 -6.94 -2.89 4.28
C GLU A 96 -6.14 -2.65 3.01
N THR A 97 -6.31 -1.46 2.44
CA THR A 97 -5.65 -1.03 1.21
C THR A 97 -5.25 0.43 1.31
N THR A 98 -4.29 0.79 0.47
CA THR A 98 -3.91 2.17 0.21
C THR A 98 -4.05 2.41 -1.29
N VAL A 99 -4.79 3.45 -1.66
CA VAL A 99 -5.09 3.81 -3.04
C VAL A 99 -4.69 5.26 -3.28
N ARG A 100 -4.04 5.51 -4.41
CA ARG A 100 -3.74 6.85 -4.92
C ARG A 100 -4.54 7.10 -6.18
N GLY A 101 -5.08 8.30 -6.34
CA GLY A 101 -5.88 8.61 -7.52
C GLY A 101 -6.43 10.02 -7.51
N VAL A 102 -7.33 10.27 -8.45
CA VAL A 102 -8.05 11.55 -8.61
C VAL A 102 -9.54 11.35 -8.40
N VAL A 103 -10.29 12.40 -8.06
CA VAL A 103 -11.73 12.31 -7.78
C VAL A 103 -12.54 12.94 -8.92
N PRO A 104 -12.95 12.17 -9.95
CA PRO A 104 -13.71 12.73 -11.09
C PRO A 104 -15.20 12.98 -10.80
N GLU A 105 -15.77 12.35 -9.76
CA GLU A 105 -17.21 12.33 -9.52
C GLU A 105 -17.50 12.29 -8.03
N ALA A 106 -18.44 13.12 -7.57
CA ALA A 106 -18.93 13.20 -6.20
C ALA A 106 -20.44 13.46 -6.22
N ASP A 107 -21.21 12.58 -5.58
CA ASP A 107 -22.66 12.65 -5.43
C ASP A 107 -22.99 12.84 -3.95
N GLN A 108 -23.43 14.05 -3.60
CA GLN A 108 -23.77 14.43 -2.23
C GLN A 108 -25.13 13.90 -1.78
N ASP A 109 -26.04 13.62 -2.72
CA ASP A 109 -27.38 13.09 -2.39
C ASP A 109 -27.26 11.61 -2.00
N ASN A 110 -26.46 10.85 -2.75
CA ASN A 110 -26.19 9.43 -2.45
C ASN A 110 -25.03 9.21 -1.47
N MET A 111 -24.31 10.27 -1.09
CA MET A 111 -23.10 10.21 -0.26
C MET A 111 -22.04 9.24 -0.83
N THR A 112 -21.78 9.34 -2.13
CA THR A 112 -20.82 8.48 -2.85
C THR A 112 -19.91 9.29 -3.75
N PHE A 113 -18.67 8.85 -3.92
CA PHE A 113 -17.74 9.41 -4.91
C PHE A 113 -16.96 8.31 -5.60
N GLN A 114 -16.23 8.67 -6.65
CA GLN A 114 -15.33 7.76 -7.34
C GLN A 114 -13.88 8.20 -7.20
N VAL A 115 -12.98 7.25 -7.00
CA VAL A 115 -11.54 7.45 -7.13
C VAL A 115 -11.08 6.80 -8.42
N GLN A 116 -10.48 7.57 -9.32
CA GLN A 116 -9.87 7.08 -10.54
C GLN A 116 -8.39 6.78 -10.29
N LEU A 117 -8.00 5.53 -10.53
CA LEU A 117 -6.63 5.02 -10.44
C LEU A 117 -5.78 5.49 -11.64
N PRO A 118 -4.43 5.37 -11.56
CA PRO A 118 -3.53 5.68 -12.69
C PRO A 118 -3.87 4.91 -13.97
N ASP A 119 -4.25 3.63 -13.84
CA ASP A 119 -4.71 2.78 -14.96
C ASP A 119 -6.08 3.18 -15.55
N GLY A 120 -6.68 4.26 -15.04
CA GLY A 120 -7.95 4.82 -15.49
C GLY A 120 -9.20 4.14 -14.91
N ARG A 121 -9.07 3.02 -14.17
CA ARG A 121 -10.21 2.38 -13.51
C ARG A 121 -10.80 3.31 -12.44
N LYS A 122 -12.12 3.30 -12.31
CA LYS A 122 -12.84 4.05 -11.29
C LYS A 122 -13.36 3.12 -10.20
N LEU A 123 -13.02 3.42 -8.96
CA LEU A 123 -13.47 2.70 -7.77
C LEU A 123 -14.57 3.52 -7.08
N PRO A 124 -15.77 2.97 -6.87
CA PRO A 124 -16.77 3.63 -6.06
C PRO A 124 -16.39 3.59 -4.57
N VAL A 125 -16.68 4.68 -3.88
CA VAL A 125 -16.37 4.90 -2.47
C VAL A 125 -17.55 5.57 -1.79
N THR A 126 -17.92 5.09 -0.60
CA THR A 126 -18.90 5.77 0.25
C THR A 126 -18.23 6.95 0.95
N MET A 127 -18.83 8.14 0.85
CA MET A 127 -18.37 9.31 1.60
C MET A 127 -18.58 9.09 3.10
N SER A 128 -17.61 9.52 3.91
CA SER A 128 -17.76 9.63 5.36
C SER A 128 -17.58 11.09 5.78
N GLU A 129 -18.36 11.53 6.76
CA GLU A 129 -18.35 12.92 7.26
C GLU A 129 -16.95 13.48 7.55
N PRO A 130 -16.01 12.73 8.17
CA PRO A 130 -14.66 13.25 8.46
C PRO A 130 -13.84 13.66 7.23
N HIS A 131 -14.21 13.19 6.03
CA HIS A 131 -13.40 13.38 4.82
C HIS A 131 -14.12 14.20 3.73
N ILE A 132 -15.36 14.65 3.96
CA ILE A 132 -16.15 15.38 2.95
C ILE A 132 -15.38 16.58 2.40
N ASP A 133 -14.75 17.38 3.26
CA ASP A 133 -13.98 18.56 2.83
C ASP A 133 -12.82 18.19 1.90
N THR A 134 -12.09 17.12 2.20
CA THR A 134 -10.99 16.63 1.36
C THR A 134 -11.53 16.10 0.02
N ILE A 135 -12.64 15.36 0.05
CA ILE A 135 -13.29 14.81 -1.15
C ILE A 135 -13.74 15.94 -2.08
N LEU A 136 -14.41 16.97 -1.56
CA LEU A 136 -14.88 18.11 -2.35
C LEU A 136 -13.73 18.95 -2.90
N LYS A 137 -12.65 19.14 -2.12
CA LYS A 137 -11.42 19.81 -2.62
C LYS A 137 -10.80 19.03 -3.77
N ALA A 138 -10.63 17.72 -3.61
CA ALA A 138 -10.09 16.83 -4.65
C ALA A 138 -10.96 16.83 -5.91
N PHE A 139 -12.29 16.77 -5.75
CA PHE A 139 -13.24 16.84 -6.86
C PHE A 139 -13.11 18.15 -7.64
N ASN A 140 -13.07 19.29 -6.95
CA ASN A 140 -12.93 20.60 -7.60
C ASN A 140 -11.56 20.76 -8.28
N GLY A 141 -10.51 20.16 -7.71
CA GLY A 141 -9.14 20.17 -8.26
C GLY A 141 -8.86 19.11 -9.33
N TYR A 142 -9.86 18.32 -9.76
CA TYR A 142 -9.68 17.23 -10.72
C TYR A 142 -8.99 17.69 -12.02
N ARG A 143 -9.39 18.85 -12.55
CA ARG A 143 -8.82 19.40 -13.80
C ARG A 143 -7.38 19.88 -13.65
N ASP A 144 -6.98 20.23 -12.44
CA ASP A 144 -5.62 20.63 -12.10
C ASP A 144 -4.75 19.41 -11.75
N GLY A 145 -5.31 18.19 -11.88
CA GLY A 145 -4.62 16.94 -11.58
C GLY A 145 -4.44 16.69 -10.08
N LEU A 146 -5.26 17.31 -9.22
CA LEU A 146 -5.16 17.16 -7.77
C LEU A 146 -5.45 15.71 -7.34
N ARG A 147 -4.50 15.12 -6.63
CA ARG A 147 -4.53 13.71 -6.22
C ARG A 147 -4.86 13.55 -4.75
N VAL A 148 -5.30 12.35 -4.41
CA VAL A 148 -5.63 11.94 -3.06
C VAL A 148 -4.94 10.63 -2.71
N LEU A 149 -4.55 10.53 -1.45
CA LEU A 149 -4.24 9.27 -0.78
C LEU A 149 -5.49 8.84 -0.03
N LEU A 150 -5.93 7.61 -0.25
CA LEU A 150 -7.02 6.98 0.47
C LEU A 150 -6.50 5.72 1.14
N GLN A 151 -6.65 5.65 2.46
CA GLN A 151 -6.41 4.45 3.25
C GLN A 151 -7.72 3.98 3.86
N GLY A 152 -7.95 2.67 3.82
CA GLY A 152 -9.14 2.09 4.41
C GLY A 152 -9.37 0.65 3.94
N VAL A 153 -10.62 0.23 3.98
CA VAL A 153 -10.99 -1.16 3.69
C VAL A 153 -11.57 -1.24 2.29
N ALA A 154 -10.97 -2.05 1.43
CA ALA A 154 -11.49 -2.35 0.10
C ALA A 154 -12.06 -3.75 0.03
N ARG A 155 -13.04 -3.90 -0.85
CA ARG A 155 -13.56 -5.19 -1.28
C ARG A 155 -12.80 -5.64 -2.53
N THR A 156 -12.19 -6.80 -2.43
CA THR A 156 -11.34 -7.39 -3.47
C THR A 156 -11.95 -8.71 -3.95
N THR A 157 -12.01 -8.90 -5.26
CA THR A 157 -12.43 -10.17 -5.87
C THR A 157 -11.48 -11.32 -5.54
N ARG A 158 -11.93 -12.55 -5.78
CA ARG A 158 -11.06 -13.74 -5.66
C ARG A 158 -9.75 -13.65 -6.45
N THR A 159 -9.73 -12.92 -7.57
CA THR A 159 -8.56 -12.72 -8.44
C THR A 159 -7.65 -11.57 -7.99
N GLY A 160 -7.94 -10.88 -6.88
CA GLY A 160 -7.14 -9.75 -6.40
C GLY A 160 -7.51 -8.40 -7.02
N ARG A 161 -8.57 -8.32 -7.83
CA ARG A 161 -9.04 -7.05 -8.40
C ARG A 161 -9.90 -6.31 -7.38
N LEU A 162 -9.55 -5.06 -7.09
CA LEU A 162 -10.36 -4.13 -6.28
C LEU A 162 -11.71 -3.85 -6.96
N GLU A 163 -12.81 -4.05 -6.23
CA GLU A 163 -14.18 -3.76 -6.67
C GLU A 163 -14.66 -2.39 -6.19
N ARG A 164 -14.44 -2.08 -4.92
CA ARG A 164 -14.89 -0.83 -4.26
C ARG A 164 -14.14 -0.59 -2.95
N ILE A 165 -14.18 0.64 -2.46
CA ILE A 165 -13.78 0.97 -1.10
C ILE A 165 -15.02 0.93 -0.20
N GLU A 166 -15.00 0.11 0.85
CA GLU A 166 -16.13 -0.05 1.78
C GLU A 166 -16.11 0.96 2.92
N SER A 167 -14.92 1.32 3.42
CA SER A 167 -14.75 2.36 4.44
C SER A 167 -13.44 3.10 4.27
N ILE A 168 -13.45 4.39 4.60
CA ILE A 168 -12.27 5.25 4.61
C ILE A 168 -11.82 5.39 6.06
N GLU A 169 -10.55 5.13 6.31
CA GLU A 169 -9.89 5.34 7.61
C GLU A 169 -9.08 6.64 7.61
N HIS A 170 -8.43 6.94 6.49
CA HIS A 170 -7.71 8.18 6.29
C HIS A 170 -7.80 8.63 4.83
N MET A 171 -7.89 9.95 4.64
CA MET A 171 -7.85 10.56 3.32
C MET A 171 -7.16 11.93 3.38
N SER A 172 -6.21 12.15 2.48
CA SER A 172 -5.45 13.40 2.37
C SER A 172 -5.26 13.79 0.91
N LEU A 173 -5.02 15.08 0.66
CA LEU A 173 -4.54 15.56 -0.63
C LEU A 173 -3.07 15.19 -0.76
N LEU A 174 -2.66 14.74 -1.93
CA LEU A 174 -1.27 14.44 -2.24
C LEU A 174 -0.56 15.67 -2.79
N ASP A 175 0.72 15.79 -2.45
CA ASP A 175 1.63 16.68 -3.15
C ASP A 175 1.71 16.25 -4.63
N PRO A 176 1.73 17.17 -5.60
CA PRO A 176 1.92 16.82 -7.01
C PRO A 176 3.18 15.98 -7.29
N LEU A 177 4.20 16.10 -6.43
CA LEU A 177 5.46 15.37 -6.50
C LEU A 177 5.51 14.16 -5.54
N ASP A 178 4.36 13.72 -4.99
CA ASP A 178 4.28 12.52 -4.16
C ASP A 178 4.96 11.33 -4.86
N ILE A 179 6.03 10.84 -4.24
CA ILE A 179 6.96 9.88 -4.86
C ILE A 179 6.23 8.61 -5.26
N ALA A 180 5.43 8.06 -4.36
CA ALA A 180 4.71 6.83 -4.63
C ALA A 180 3.67 7.01 -5.75
N ALA A 181 2.93 8.13 -5.78
CA ALA A 181 2.01 8.43 -6.87
C ALA A 181 2.72 8.57 -8.23
N ARG A 182 3.88 9.23 -8.25
CA ARG A 182 4.67 9.43 -9.47
C ARG A 182 5.22 8.10 -9.98
N LEU A 183 5.75 7.25 -9.10
CA LEU A 183 6.26 5.93 -9.46
C LEU A 183 5.13 4.98 -9.91
N ASP A 184 3.93 5.07 -9.31
CA ASP A 184 2.76 4.31 -9.75
C ASP A 184 2.35 4.66 -11.19
N GLU A 185 2.53 5.91 -11.64
CA GLU A 185 2.33 6.26 -13.06
C GLU A 185 3.39 5.68 -13.99
N LEU A 186 4.65 5.63 -13.54
CA LEU A 186 5.73 5.07 -14.35
C LEU A 186 5.52 3.57 -14.59
N LYS A 187 4.81 2.86 -13.69
CA LYS A 187 4.43 1.45 -13.88
C LYS A 187 3.48 1.22 -15.06
N GLU A 188 2.74 2.24 -15.48
CA GLU A 188 1.80 2.14 -16.61
C GLU A 188 2.50 2.31 -17.97
N LEU A 189 3.80 2.66 -17.98
CA LEU A 189 4.58 2.74 -19.21
C LEU A 189 4.75 1.36 -19.84
N GLN A 190 4.76 1.35 -21.16
CA GLN A 190 5.03 0.16 -21.97
C GLN A 190 6.34 0.36 -22.73
N ASP A 191 7.00 -0.74 -23.07
CA ASP A 191 8.16 -0.69 -23.95
C ASP A 191 7.81 0.04 -25.26
N GLY A 192 8.73 0.89 -25.71
CA GLY A 192 8.57 1.78 -26.84
C GLY A 192 7.93 3.14 -26.52
N TRP A 193 7.75 3.50 -25.24
CA TRP A 193 7.09 4.76 -24.85
C TRP A 193 7.80 6.02 -25.37
N LEU A 194 9.12 5.97 -25.55
CA LEU A 194 9.92 7.05 -26.14
C LEU A 194 10.26 6.71 -27.59
N GLU A 195 9.50 7.23 -28.54
CA GLU A 195 9.72 7.06 -29.99
C GLU A 195 9.95 5.60 -30.45
N GLY A 196 9.42 4.61 -29.72
CA GLY A 196 9.63 3.19 -29.99
C GLY A 196 10.91 2.57 -29.42
N VAL A 197 11.76 3.34 -28.71
CA VAL A 197 13.03 2.86 -28.12
C VAL A 197 13.04 2.77 -26.60
N GLY A 198 12.25 3.61 -25.91
CA GLY A 198 12.27 3.67 -24.44
C GLY A 198 11.79 2.36 -23.79
N ARG A 199 12.55 1.88 -22.80
CA ARG A 199 12.17 0.70 -22.00
C ARG A 199 11.30 1.12 -20.82
N ALA A 200 10.27 0.32 -20.53
CA ALA A 200 9.45 0.55 -19.35
C ALA A 200 10.24 0.18 -18.08
N PRO A 201 10.19 0.99 -17.01
CA PRO A 201 10.84 0.63 -15.77
C PRO A 201 10.23 -0.61 -15.11
N SER A 202 11.07 -1.39 -14.41
CA SER A 202 10.63 -2.60 -13.71
C SER A 202 9.67 -2.25 -12.57
N ALA A 203 8.48 -2.87 -12.54
CA ALA A 203 7.50 -2.67 -11.47
C ALA A 203 8.07 -2.97 -10.07
N ASP A 204 8.79 -4.09 -9.92
CA ASP A 204 9.45 -4.46 -8.65
C ASP A 204 10.53 -3.45 -8.24
N GLY A 205 11.22 -2.86 -9.23
CA GLY A 205 12.21 -1.81 -9.02
C GLY A 205 11.57 -0.52 -8.54
N LEU A 206 10.45 -0.11 -9.14
CA LEU A 206 9.69 1.07 -8.73
C LEU A 206 9.08 0.89 -7.33
N ASP A 207 8.57 -0.30 -7.01
CA ASP A 207 8.08 -0.63 -5.66
C ASP A 207 9.18 -0.53 -4.60
N TRP A 208 10.37 -1.05 -4.93
CA TRP A 208 11.54 -0.90 -4.08
C TRP A 208 11.92 0.57 -3.88
N LEU A 209 12.00 1.36 -4.95
CA LEU A 209 12.37 2.77 -4.87
C LEU A 209 11.38 3.57 -4.03
N SER A 210 10.08 3.33 -4.22
CA SER A 210 9.02 3.95 -3.41
C SER A 210 9.19 3.63 -1.93
N SER A 211 9.49 2.36 -1.59
CA SER A 211 9.71 1.93 -0.21
C SER A 211 10.99 2.52 0.39
N ALA A 212 12.04 2.71 -0.41
CA ALA A 212 13.28 3.31 0.05
C ALA A 212 13.09 4.81 0.38
N PHE A 213 12.35 5.55 -0.44
CA PHE A 213 11.99 6.94 -0.13
C PHE A 213 11.14 7.04 1.14
N ASP A 214 10.11 6.19 1.29
CA ASP A 214 9.25 6.18 2.49
C ASP A 214 10.03 5.84 3.77
N ALA A 215 11.02 4.94 3.68
CA ALA A 215 11.83 4.53 4.82
C ALA A 215 12.87 5.58 5.25
N TYR A 216 13.47 6.28 4.29
CA TYR A 216 14.68 7.07 4.55
C TYR A 216 14.53 8.57 4.30
N PHE A 217 13.69 9.00 3.35
CA PHE A 217 13.58 10.40 2.97
C PHE A 217 12.57 11.11 3.88
N PRO A 218 12.97 12.16 4.61
CA PRO A 218 12.13 12.75 5.64
C PRO A 218 11.05 13.65 5.08
N ASP A 219 9.90 13.65 5.75
CA ASP A 219 8.84 14.63 5.54
C ASP A 219 9.38 16.07 5.71
N GLY A 220 8.99 16.96 4.80
CA GLY A 220 9.32 18.39 4.85
C GLY A 220 10.57 18.80 4.06
N LEU A 221 11.28 17.87 3.42
CA LEU A 221 12.24 18.20 2.36
C LEU A 221 11.56 18.31 1.00
N PRO A 222 12.11 19.10 0.07
CA PRO A 222 11.57 19.19 -1.29
C PRO A 222 11.65 17.81 -1.97
N LEU A 223 10.52 17.38 -2.51
CA LEU A 223 10.42 16.15 -3.29
C LEU A 223 11.00 16.37 -4.69
N PRO A 224 11.70 15.37 -5.27
CA PRO A 224 12.17 15.46 -6.65
C PRO A 224 11.02 15.38 -7.65
N TYR A 225 11.27 15.93 -8.84
CA TYR A 225 10.59 15.49 -10.04
C TYR A 225 11.12 14.11 -10.44
N LEU A 226 10.21 13.20 -10.79
CA LEU A 226 10.56 11.84 -11.21
C LEU A 226 10.22 11.60 -12.68
N TYR A 227 11.22 11.14 -13.42
CA TYR A 227 11.13 10.83 -14.84
C TYR A 227 11.69 9.43 -15.15
N PRO A 228 11.10 8.70 -16.10
CA PRO A 228 11.70 7.47 -16.61
C PRO A 228 12.92 7.81 -17.49
N THR A 229 13.94 6.96 -17.46
CA THR A 229 15.05 7.02 -18.43
C THR A 229 14.75 6.13 -19.64
N GLU A 230 15.46 6.35 -20.75
CA GLU A 230 15.34 5.51 -21.95
C GLU A 230 15.65 4.03 -21.66
N ASP A 231 16.52 3.76 -20.68
CA ASP A 231 16.98 2.42 -20.33
C ASP A 231 16.06 1.65 -19.39
N GLY A 232 14.97 2.26 -18.92
CA GLY A 232 14.03 1.65 -17.96
C GLY A 232 14.40 1.88 -16.50
N ASP A 233 15.15 2.93 -16.22
CA ASP A 233 15.51 3.39 -14.88
C ASP A 233 14.75 4.68 -14.52
N VAL A 234 15.08 5.31 -13.39
CA VAL A 234 14.41 6.53 -12.91
C VAL A 234 15.42 7.63 -12.66
N ARG A 235 15.11 8.84 -13.15
CA ARG A 235 15.81 10.07 -12.78
C ARG A 235 14.99 10.86 -11.78
N ALA A 236 15.63 11.27 -10.70
CA ALA A 236 15.11 12.22 -9.73
C ALA A 236 15.81 13.58 -9.90
N GLU A 237 15.05 14.66 -10.02
CA GLU A 237 15.60 16.02 -10.22
C GLU A 237 15.09 16.98 -9.15
N TRP A 238 15.99 17.82 -8.62
CA TRP A 238 15.69 18.85 -7.65
C TRP A 238 16.23 20.20 -8.12
N SER A 239 15.42 21.24 -7.99
CA SER A 239 15.85 22.63 -8.10
C SER A 239 15.91 23.25 -6.70
N LEU A 240 17.12 23.44 -6.18
CA LEU A 240 17.40 23.80 -4.79
C LEU A 240 18.03 25.20 -4.73
N GLY A 241 17.19 26.24 -4.87
CA GLY A 241 17.63 27.63 -4.79
C GLY A 241 18.55 28.03 -5.95
N GLY A 242 19.86 27.87 -5.75
CA GLY A 242 20.92 28.09 -6.76
C GLY A 242 21.61 26.83 -7.25
N VAL A 243 21.16 25.64 -6.84
CA VAL A 243 21.73 24.35 -7.24
C VAL A 243 20.69 23.54 -8.00
N GLU A 244 21.04 23.07 -9.19
CA GLU A 244 20.28 22.03 -9.89
C GLU A 244 20.94 20.69 -9.60
N ALA A 245 20.15 19.72 -9.13
CA ALA A 245 20.66 18.40 -8.79
C ALA A 245 19.83 17.31 -9.44
N SER A 246 20.48 16.21 -9.82
CA SER A 246 19.84 15.03 -10.38
C SER A 246 20.47 13.75 -9.83
N ALA A 247 19.65 12.72 -9.64
CA ALA A 247 20.08 11.37 -9.33
C ALA A 247 19.52 10.39 -10.38
N ASP A 248 20.41 9.77 -11.15
CA ASP A 248 20.06 8.67 -12.04
C ASP A 248 20.11 7.36 -11.26
N VAL A 249 18.94 6.76 -11.01
CA VAL A 249 18.77 5.57 -10.17
C VAL A 249 18.63 4.32 -11.03
N ASP A 250 19.63 3.45 -10.96
CA ASP A 250 19.56 2.09 -11.50
C ASP A 250 18.69 1.21 -10.59
N LEU A 251 17.53 0.81 -11.08
CA LEU A 251 16.54 0.05 -10.32
C LEU A 251 16.98 -1.40 -10.03
N THR A 252 17.92 -1.93 -10.83
CA THR A 252 18.43 -3.28 -10.70
C THR A 252 19.56 -3.35 -9.68
N SER A 253 20.57 -2.48 -9.84
CA SER A 253 21.74 -2.45 -8.94
C SER A 253 21.48 -1.66 -7.66
N ARG A 254 20.41 -0.86 -7.61
CA ARG A 254 20.04 0.00 -6.48
C ARG A 254 21.10 1.06 -6.17
N VAL A 255 21.78 1.51 -7.22
CA VAL A 255 22.81 2.55 -7.15
C VAL A 255 22.29 3.79 -7.85
N ALA A 256 22.56 4.96 -7.29
CA ALA A 256 22.28 6.24 -7.94
C ALA A 256 23.57 6.96 -8.32
N SER A 257 23.57 7.60 -9.49
CA SER A 257 24.59 8.58 -9.89
C SER A 257 24.05 9.98 -9.62
N TRP A 258 24.54 10.61 -8.55
CA TRP A 258 24.22 11.98 -8.18
C TRP A 258 25.09 12.96 -8.96
N HIS A 259 24.47 14.02 -9.44
CA HIS A 259 25.08 15.17 -10.08
C HIS A 259 24.46 16.46 -9.52
N GLU A 260 25.29 17.46 -9.22
CA GLU A 260 24.85 18.80 -8.83
C GLU A 260 25.63 19.86 -9.62
N LEU A 261 24.94 20.93 -9.98
CA LEU A 261 25.49 22.12 -10.65
C LEU A 261 25.10 23.37 -9.85
N ASP A 262 26.11 24.09 -9.37
CA ASP A 262 25.94 25.41 -8.77
C ASP A 262 25.81 26.48 -9.87
N LEU A 263 24.65 27.10 -9.96
CA LEU A 263 24.32 28.05 -11.04
C LEU A 263 25.07 29.39 -10.93
N ALA A 264 25.64 29.70 -9.76
CA ALA A 264 26.38 30.95 -9.55
C ALA A 264 27.87 30.81 -9.91
N THR A 265 28.44 29.63 -9.67
CA THR A 265 29.88 29.37 -9.79
C THR A 265 30.23 28.44 -10.95
N ASP A 266 29.24 27.80 -11.57
CA ASP A 266 29.42 26.75 -12.58
C ASP A 266 30.22 25.54 -12.03
N ALA A 267 30.22 25.39 -10.70
CA ALA A 267 30.88 24.27 -10.04
C ALA A 267 29.99 23.03 -10.13
N GLU A 268 30.59 21.94 -10.61
CA GLU A 268 29.94 20.64 -10.69
C GLU A 268 30.47 19.69 -9.62
N TYR A 269 29.58 18.85 -9.10
CA TYR A 269 29.97 17.75 -8.25
C TYR A 269 29.16 16.50 -8.61
N ALA A 270 29.81 15.34 -8.55
CA ALA A 270 29.20 14.06 -8.83
C ALA A 270 29.62 13.01 -7.81
N ARG A 271 28.70 12.11 -7.48
CA ARG A 271 28.94 11.01 -6.53
C ARG A 271 28.06 9.81 -6.86
N GLN A 272 28.58 8.61 -6.66
CA GLN A 272 27.75 7.40 -6.62
C GLN A 272 27.22 7.15 -5.20
N LEU A 273 25.96 6.74 -5.13
CA LEU A 273 25.24 6.42 -3.91
C LEU A 273 24.72 4.98 -3.97
N ASN A 274 25.00 4.19 -2.94
CA ASN A 274 24.35 2.92 -2.74
C ASN A 274 23.03 3.14 -1.99
N LEU A 275 21.89 3.05 -2.68
CA LEU A 275 20.57 3.29 -2.09
C LEU A 275 20.08 2.15 -1.18
N SER A 276 20.91 1.11 -0.97
CA SER A 276 20.72 0.13 0.10
C SER A 276 21.48 0.49 1.38
N SER A 277 22.20 1.62 1.41
CA SER A 277 22.97 2.11 2.55
C SER A 277 22.29 3.31 3.22
N GLU A 278 22.05 3.23 4.53
CA GLU A 278 21.52 4.36 5.31
C GLU A 278 22.46 5.57 5.30
N GLU A 279 23.78 5.34 5.19
CA GLU A 279 24.78 6.42 5.15
C GLU A 279 24.66 7.26 3.89
N ASP A 280 24.43 6.63 2.73
CA ASP A 280 24.30 7.35 1.46
C ASP A 280 22.96 8.08 1.37
N TRP A 281 21.89 7.53 1.97
CA TRP A 281 20.63 8.27 2.17
C TRP A 281 20.82 9.49 3.08
N ALA A 282 21.50 9.33 4.22
CA ALA A 282 21.78 10.44 5.12
C ALA A 282 22.59 11.55 4.42
N TRP A 283 23.54 11.17 3.57
CA TRP A 283 24.29 12.12 2.75
C TRP A 283 23.41 12.85 1.72
N LEU A 284 22.55 12.12 0.99
CA LEU A 284 21.61 12.71 0.03
C LEU A 284 20.69 13.74 0.73
N ILE A 285 20.15 13.38 1.89
CA ILE A 285 19.26 14.22 2.69
C ILE A 285 19.97 15.50 3.12
N ASP A 286 21.21 15.40 3.60
CA ASP A 286 22.01 16.55 4.01
C ASP A 286 22.33 17.48 2.83
N ARG A 287 22.58 16.91 1.65
CA ARG A 287 22.81 17.66 0.41
C ARG A 287 21.57 18.41 -0.05
N VAL A 288 20.42 17.74 -0.11
CA VAL A 288 19.15 18.38 -0.47
C VAL A 288 18.81 19.50 0.51
N ARG A 289 19.00 19.27 1.81
CA ARG A 289 18.77 20.27 2.86
C ARG A 289 19.71 21.47 2.72
N SER A 290 20.98 21.23 2.45
CA SER A 290 21.98 22.30 2.32
C SER A 290 21.73 23.15 1.07
N GLY A 291 21.38 22.54 -0.06
CA GLY A 291 21.04 23.25 -1.29
C GLY A 291 19.82 24.17 -1.11
N MET A 292 18.84 23.77 -0.30
CA MET A 292 17.68 24.61 0.00
C MET A 292 18.03 25.90 0.79
N LEU A 293 19.13 25.90 1.54
CA LEU A 293 19.55 27.02 2.41
C LEU A 293 20.54 27.99 1.74
N ALA A 294 21.07 27.62 0.56
CA ALA A 294 22.02 28.41 -0.21
C ALA A 294 21.30 29.41 -1.13
#